data_AF-A0A6I5FAG9-F1
#
_entry.id   AF-A0A6I5FAG9-F1
#
_cell.length_a   1.000
_cell.length_b   1.000
_cell.length_c   1.000
_cell.angle_alpha   90.00
_cell.angle_beta   90.00
_cell.angle_gamma   90.00
#
_symmetry.space_group_name_H-M   'P 1'
#
loop_
_entity.id
_entity.type
_entity.pdbx_description
1 polymer ?
#
loop_
_entity_poly.entity_id
_entity_poly.type
_entity_poly.pdbx_seq_one_letter_code
_entity_poly.pdbx_strand_id
1 'polypeptide(L)'
;MSVDARPDPVQIVAKVGSSFRAADPERAFEVWMHLATKAGWQVGVVEGVAVDRDAGDCGVVDIEGLRYLVRQTRRVRRTLVDDVTGRPAERPVFGFAAWAEPVLPPESAVS
;
A
#
# COMPACT_ATOMS: atom_id res chain seq x y z
N MET A 1 0.47 -0.69 -31.10
CA MET A 1 0.69 -0.03 -29.80
C MET A 1 1.03 -1.13 -28.81
N SER A 2 2.20 -1.11 -28.18
CA SER A 2 2.51 -2.07 -27.12
C SER A 2 1.60 -1.76 -25.94
N VAL A 3 0.85 -2.74 -25.45
CA VAL A 3 0.15 -2.61 -24.17
C VAL A 3 1.23 -2.43 -23.10
N ASP A 4 1.08 -1.43 -22.25
CA ASP A 4 1.95 -1.29 -21.09
C ASP A 4 1.73 -2.52 -20.20
N ALA A 5 2.76 -3.34 -20.03
CA ALA A 5 2.70 -4.58 -19.26
C ALA A 5 2.96 -4.33 -17.76
N ARG A 6 3.30 -3.10 -17.37
CA ARG A 6 3.50 -2.73 -15.97
C ARG A 6 2.17 -2.82 -15.22
N PRO A 7 2.13 -3.39 -14.00
CA PRO A 7 0.94 -3.31 -13.16
C PRO A 7 0.65 -1.85 -12.81
N ASP A 8 -0.62 -1.47 -12.80
CA ASP A 8 -1.04 -0.14 -12.36
C ASP A 8 -0.52 0.11 -10.92
N PRO A 9 -0.04 1.32 -10.56
CA PRO A 9 0.40 1.63 -9.19
C PRO A 9 -0.59 1.18 -8.10
N VAL A 10 -1.89 1.26 -8.33
CA VAL A 10 -2.91 0.85 -7.34
C VAL A 10 -2.98 -0.67 -7.13
N GLN A 11 -2.46 -1.44 -8.09
CA GLN A 11 -2.38 -2.90 -8.04
C GLN A 11 -1.12 -3.39 -7.33
N ILE A 12 -0.14 -2.52 -7.09
CA ILE A 12 1.10 -2.86 -6.37
C ILE A 12 0.80 -2.90 -4.87
N VAL A 13 0.81 -4.11 -4.31
CA VAL A 13 0.52 -4.34 -2.89
C VAL A 13 1.77 -4.85 -2.18
N ALA A 14 2.34 -4.01 -1.33
CA ALA A 14 3.48 -4.35 -0.48
C ALA A 14 2.99 -5.03 0.80
N LYS A 15 3.31 -6.31 1.01
CA LYS A 15 2.99 -7.00 2.27
C LYS A 15 3.95 -6.53 3.37
N VAL A 16 3.51 -5.57 4.19
CA VAL A 16 4.34 -4.93 5.23
C VAL A 16 3.72 -5.13 6.61
N GLY A 17 4.53 -5.63 7.55
CA GLY A 17 4.06 -5.98 8.89
C GLY A 17 3.46 -7.40 9.00
N SER A 18 2.84 -7.67 10.14
CA SER A 18 2.21 -8.95 10.47
C SER A 18 0.69 -8.87 10.37
N SER A 19 -0.02 -9.88 10.87
CA SER A 19 -1.49 -9.82 11.02
C SER A 19 -1.94 -8.94 12.19
N PHE A 20 -1.04 -8.69 13.14
CA PHE A 20 -1.37 -8.06 14.42
C PHE A 20 -0.76 -6.66 14.55
N ARG A 21 0.31 -6.37 13.81
CA ARG A 21 1.04 -5.12 13.90
C ARG A 21 1.41 -4.61 12.51
N ALA A 22 1.12 -3.34 12.26
CA ALA A 22 1.64 -2.63 11.09
C ALA A 22 3.17 -2.55 11.15
N ALA A 23 3.81 -2.46 9.99
CA ALA A 23 5.20 -2.00 9.94
C ALA A 23 5.28 -0.52 10.35
N ASP A 24 6.50 -0.04 10.56
CA ASP A 24 6.74 1.40 10.62
C ASP A 24 6.26 2.08 9.31
N PRO A 25 5.56 3.23 9.37
CA PRO A 25 5.01 3.90 8.18
C PRO A 25 6.05 4.35 7.16
N GLU A 26 7.22 4.81 7.60
CA GLU A 26 8.32 5.19 6.70
C GLU A 26 8.83 3.95 5.98
N ARG A 27 9.01 2.84 6.71
CA ARG A 27 9.40 1.57 6.11
C ARG A 27 8.35 1.04 5.12
N ALA A 28 7.07 1.17 5.44
CA ALA A 28 5.98 0.77 4.54
C ALA A 28 5.99 1.58 3.24
N PHE A 29 6.24 2.88 3.35
CA PHE A 29 6.39 3.80 2.22
C PHE A 29 7.55 3.39 1.31
N GLU A 30 8.75 3.22 1.88
CA GLU A 30 9.95 2.80 1.15
C GLU A 30 9.76 1.48 0.39
N VAL A 31 9.17 0.47 1.05
CA VAL A 31 8.97 -0.84 0.44
C VAL A 31 8.01 -0.75 -0.74
N TRP A 32 6.94 0.03 -0.61
CA TRP A 32 6.01 0.23 -1.73
C TRP A 32 6.69 0.96 -2.89
N MET A 33 7.44 2.04 -2.62
CA MET A 33 8.19 2.76 -3.65
C MET A 33 9.19 1.84 -4.36
N HIS A 34 9.91 1.01 -3.61
CA HIS A 34 10.82 0.02 -4.19
C HIS A 34 10.11 -0.93 -5.16
N LEU A 35 8.91 -1.41 -4.81
CA LEU A 35 8.13 -2.29 -5.69
C LEU A 35 7.62 -1.55 -6.93
N ALA A 36 7.18 -0.30 -6.79
CA ALA A 36 6.76 0.54 -7.92
C ALA A 36 7.91 0.82 -8.89
N THR A 37 9.08 1.21 -8.38
CA THR A 37 10.30 1.38 -9.19
C THR A 37 10.71 0.07 -9.86
N LYS A 38 10.64 -1.06 -9.14
CA LYS A 38 10.93 -2.39 -9.70
C LYS A 38 9.93 -2.79 -10.80
N ALA A 39 8.69 -2.36 -10.70
CA ALA A 39 7.68 -2.53 -11.74
C ALA A 39 7.88 -1.60 -12.94
N GLY A 40 8.89 -0.72 -12.92
CA GLY A 40 9.23 0.16 -14.03
C GLY A 40 8.56 1.53 -13.98
N TRP A 41 7.98 1.92 -12.84
CA TRP A 41 7.44 3.27 -12.66
C TRP A 41 8.54 4.25 -12.24
N GLN A 42 8.46 5.48 -12.76
CA GLN A 42 9.22 6.60 -12.23
C GLN A 42 8.44 7.20 -11.06
N VAL A 43 8.96 7.03 -9.84
CA VAL A 43 8.31 7.48 -8.60
C VAL A 43 9.09 8.65 -8.01
N GLY A 44 8.43 9.79 -7.81
CA GLY A 44 8.96 10.95 -7.09
C GLY A 44 8.28 11.13 -5.75
N VAL A 45 9.03 11.37 -4.67
CA VAL A 45 8.44 11.71 -3.37
C VAL A 45 7.95 13.16 -3.40
N VAL A 46 6.75 13.40 -2.89
CA VAL A 46 6.21 14.75 -2.72
C VAL A 46 6.51 15.22 -1.29
N GLU A 47 7.58 16.01 -1.16
CA GLU A 47 8.02 16.58 0.11
C GLU A 47 7.05 17.62 0.68
N GLY A 48 7.05 17.78 2.00
CA GLY A 48 6.28 18.83 2.69
C GLY A 48 4.77 18.60 2.77
N VAL A 49 4.28 17.42 2.36
CA VAL A 49 2.87 17.04 2.51
C VAL A 49 2.66 16.41 3.88
N ALA A 50 1.83 17.04 4.72
CA ALA A 50 1.38 16.44 5.97
C ALA A 50 0.46 15.25 5.66
N VAL A 51 0.73 14.11 6.29
CA VAL A 51 -0.06 12.88 6.17
C VAL A 51 -0.61 12.48 7.53
N ASP A 52 -1.82 11.91 7.54
CA ASP A 52 -2.44 11.40 8.76
C ASP A 52 -1.90 9.99 9.07
N ARG A 53 -0.86 9.95 9.91
CA ARG A 53 -0.21 8.70 10.33
C ARG A 53 -1.18 7.80 11.10
N ASP A 54 -2.11 8.38 11.87
CA ASP A 54 -3.08 7.63 12.66
C ASP A 54 -4.16 6.99 11.77
N ALA A 55 -4.47 7.62 10.62
CA ALA A 55 -5.29 7.03 9.57
C ALA A 55 -4.57 5.99 8.69
N GLY A 56 -3.27 5.76 8.94
CA GLY A 56 -2.44 4.81 8.20
C GLY A 56 -1.78 5.39 6.95
N ASP A 57 -1.74 6.70 6.79
CA ASP A 57 -1.12 7.34 5.63
C ASP A 57 0.41 7.34 5.77
N CYS A 58 1.09 6.88 4.72
CA CYS A 58 2.53 6.62 4.72
C CYS A 58 3.33 7.74 4.02
N GLY A 59 2.75 8.38 3.01
CA GLY A 59 3.41 9.43 2.24
C GLY A 59 2.72 9.65 0.90
N VAL A 60 3.12 10.72 0.19
CA VAL A 60 2.58 11.04 -1.14
C VAL A 60 3.70 10.92 -2.17
N VAL A 61 3.37 10.33 -3.31
CA VAL A 61 4.26 10.22 -4.47
C VAL A 61 3.62 10.82 -5.71
N ASP A 62 4.46 11.27 -6.62
CA ASP A 62 4.11 11.54 -8.01
C ASP A 62 4.60 10.40 -8.89
N ILE A 63 3.72 9.91 -9.77
CA ILE A 63 4.04 8.90 -10.77
C ILE A 63 3.54 9.42 -12.11
N GLU A 64 4.48 9.76 -13.00
CA GLU A 64 4.19 10.22 -14.35
C GLU A 64 3.17 11.39 -14.40
N GLY A 65 3.20 12.29 -13.40
CA GLY A 65 2.31 13.46 -13.30
C GLY A 65 1.00 13.22 -12.55
N LEU A 66 0.79 12.02 -11.99
CA LEU A 66 -0.36 11.68 -11.15
C LEU A 66 0.07 11.53 -9.69
N ARG A 67 -0.69 12.15 -8.78
CA ARG A 67 -0.45 12.05 -7.33
C ARG A 67 -1.11 10.81 -6.74
N TYR A 68 -0.36 10.11 -5.91
CA TYR A 68 -0.85 8.98 -5.14
C TYR A 68 -0.51 9.12 -3.67
N LEU A 69 -1.48 8.81 -2.82
CA LEU A 69 -1.30 8.61 -1.40
C LEU A 69 -0.95 7.14 -1.16
N VAL A 70 0.22 6.88 -0.60
CA VAL A 70 0.58 5.54 -0.14
C VAL A 70 0.02 5.38 1.26
N ARG A 71 -0.75 4.31 1.46
CA ARG A 71 -1.42 3.99 2.73
C ARG A 71 -1.05 2.62 3.20
N GLN A 72 -1.14 2.38 4.50
CA GLN A 72 -0.94 1.09 5.12
C GLN A 72 -2.07 0.75 6.08
N THR A 73 -2.81 -0.31 5.76
CA THR A 73 -3.83 -0.89 6.64
C THR A 73 -3.94 -2.41 6.40
N ARG A 74 -4.93 -3.05 7.02
CA ARG A 74 -5.25 -4.47 6.81
C ARG A 74 -5.92 -4.68 5.45
N ARG A 75 -5.17 -5.22 4.48
CA ARG A 75 -5.65 -5.41 3.09
C ARG A 75 -5.43 -6.81 2.52
N VAL A 76 -4.46 -7.57 3.02
CA VAL A 76 -4.09 -8.87 2.44
C VAL A 76 -4.59 -10.03 3.27
N ARG A 77 -5.14 -11.08 2.64
CA ARG A 77 -5.48 -12.32 3.34
C ARG A 77 -4.21 -13.10 3.70
N ARG A 78 -4.15 -13.61 4.92
CA ARG A 78 -3.11 -14.51 5.43
C ARG A 78 -3.75 -15.67 6.19
N THR A 79 -3.06 -16.79 6.26
CA THR A 79 -3.45 -17.91 7.13
C THR A 79 -2.72 -17.78 8.46
N LEU A 80 -3.47 -17.78 9.55
CA LEU A 80 -2.95 -17.92 10.90
C LEU A 80 -3.19 -19.37 11.34
N VAL A 81 -2.17 -20.02 11.90
CA VAL A 81 -2.34 -21.27 12.62
C VAL A 81 -2.47 -20.90 14.10
N ASP A 82 -3.63 -21.17 14.70
CA ASP A 82 -3.83 -21.04 16.15
C ASP A 82 -4.09 -22.42 16.78
N ASP A 83 -3.75 -22.57 18.05
CA ASP A 83 -3.95 -23.79 18.84
C ASP A 83 -4.83 -23.53 20.07
N VAL A 84 -5.65 -22.48 20.03
CA VAL A 84 -6.50 -22.04 21.14
C VAL A 84 -7.46 -23.14 21.62
N THR A 85 -7.78 -24.10 20.75
CA THR A 85 -8.63 -25.26 21.05
C THR A 85 -7.85 -26.51 21.49
N GLY A 86 -6.53 -26.41 21.66
CA GLY A 86 -5.62 -27.54 21.92
C GLY A 86 -5.25 -28.36 20.68
N ARG A 87 -5.67 -27.94 19.48
CA ARG A 87 -5.27 -28.51 18.19
C ARG A 87 -4.97 -27.38 17.19
N PRO A 88 -3.95 -27.52 16.34
CA PRO A 88 -3.67 -26.56 15.29
C PRO A 88 -4.87 -26.43 14.34
N ALA A 89 -5.37 -25.21 14.18
CA ALA A 89 -6.43 -24.86 13.25
C ALA A 89 -5.99 -23.68 12.38
N GLU A 90 -6.22 -23.79 11.07
CA GLU A 90 -5.97 -22.71 10.12
C GLU A 90 -7.17 -21.74 10.07
N ARG A 91 -6.89 -20.45 10.17
CA ARG A 91 -7.92 -19.40 10.09
C ARG A 91 -7.49 -18.26 9.17
N PRO A 92 -8.40 -17.79 8.29
CA PRO A 92 -8.10 -16.63 7.47
C PRO A 92 -8.13 -15.36 8.33
N VAL A 93 -7.05 -14.58 8.26
CA VAL A 93 -6.92 -13.27 8.92
C VAL A 93 -6.47 -12.22 7.92
N PHE A 94 -6.74 -10.95 8.20
CA PHE A 94 -6.15 -9.86 7.43
C PHE A 94 -4.79 -9.45 7.98
N GLY A 95 -3.80 -9.40 7.09
CA GLY A 95 -2.48 -8.82 7.31
C GLY A 95 -2.39 -7.39 6.84
N PHE A 96 -1.45 -6.66 7.45
CA PHE A 96 -1.10 -5.32 6.98
C PHE A 96 -0.39 -5.37 5.62
N ALA A 97 -0.69 -4.38 4.81
CA ALA A 97 -0.06 -4.12 3.53
C ALA A 97 -0.12 -2.63 3.19
N ALA A 98 0.78 -2.19 2.32
CA ALA A 98 0.80 -0.86 1.76
C ALA A 98 0.45 -0.86 0.27
N TRP A 99 -0.28 0.15 -0.16
CA TRP A 99 -0.70 0.36 -1.55
C TRP A 99 -0.88 1.86 -1.83
N ALA A 100 -0.96 2.21 -3.11
CA ALA A 100 -1.25 3.58 -3.54
C ALA A 100 -2.74 3.78 -3.84
N GLU A 101 -3.26 4.94 -3.47
CA GLU A 101 -4.58 5.44 -3.85
C GLU A 101 -4.41 6.76 -4.62
N PRO A 102 -5.06 6.95 -5.77
CA PRO A 102 -4.96 8.20 -6.52
C PRO A 102 -5.55 9.35 -5.69
N VAL A 103 -4.84 10.47 -5.65
CA VAL A 103 -5.34 11.70 -5.04
C VAL A 103 -6.20 12.41 -6.08
N LEU A 104 -7.51 12.31 -5.94
CA LEU A 104 -8.45 13.00 -6.83
C LEU A 104 -8.48 14.49 -6.47
N PRO A 105 -8.27 15.42 -7.43
CA PRO A 105 -8.58 16.81 -7.20
C PRO A 105 -10.10 16.97 -7.00
N PRO A 106 -10.55 17.95 -6.20
CA PRO A 106 -11.96 18.14 -5.86
C PRO A 106 -12.86 18.35 -7.09
N GLU A 107 -12.31 18.75 -8.24
CA GLU A 107 -13.04 18.96 -9.49
C GLU A 107 -13.37 17.66 -10.25
N SER A 108 -12.79 16.51 -9.87
CA SER A 108 -12.99 15.23 -10.57
C SER A 108 -14.15 14.39 -10.04
N ALA A 109 -14.90 14.86 -9.04
CA ALA A 109 -15.96 14.11 -8.36
C ALA A 109 -17.36 14.31 -8.97
N VAL A 110 -17.51 15.02 -10.09
CA VAL A 110 -18.79 15.22 -10.77
C VAL A 110 -18.66 14.79 -12.23
N SER A 111 -19.22 13.63 -12.56
CA SER A 111 -19.71 13.33 -13.90
C SER A 111 -20.86 12.34 -13.85
#